data_AF-A0AAW5JWW7-F1
#
_entry.id   AF-A0AAW5JWW7-F1
#
_cell.length_a   1.000
_cell.length_b   1.000
_cell.length_c   1.000
_cell.angle_alpha   90.00
_cell.angle_beta   90.00
_cell.angle_gamma   90.00
#
_symmetry.space_group_name_H-M   'P 1'
#
loop_
_entity.id
_entity.type
_entity.pdbx_description
1 polymer ?
#
loop_
_entity_poly.entity_id
_entity_poly.type
_entity_poly.pdbx_seq_one_letter_code
_entity_poly.pdbx_strand_id
1 'polypeptide(L)'
;EVRQASNVASAANQSMGDIRSSSEKISNIVTSIDDISFQTNLLALNAAVEAARAGEMGRGFAVVASEVRNLSQRCAKEANQIRELVAQNMVKISEGV
;
A
#
# COMPACT_ATOMS: atom_id res chain seq x y z
N GLU A 1 17.97 -25.71 32.86
CA GLU A 1 16.88 -25.84 31.87
C GLU A 1 15.89 -24.68 31.90
N VAL A 2 15.24 -24.36 33.02
CA VAL A 2 14.25 -23.24 33.11
C VAL A 2 14.79 -21.87 32.67
N ARG A 3 16.02 -21.50 33.05
CA ARG A 3 16.67 -20.24 32.60
C ARG A 3 16.84 -20.16 31.09
N GLN A 4 17.13 -21.28 30.42
CA GLN A 4 17.37 -21.29 28.99
C GLN A 4 16.05 -21.21 28.21
N ALA A 5 15.00 -21.88 28.69
CA ALA A 5 13.65 -21.71 28.18
C ALA A 5 13.15 -20.26 28.34
N SER A 6 13.43 -19.62 29.49
CA SER A 6 13.09 -18.21 29.71
C SER A 6 13.81 -17.27 28.74
N ASN A 7 15.08 -17.53 28.43
CA ASN A 7 15.83 -16.71 27.49
C ASN A 7 15.32 -16.86 26.05
N VAL A 8 14.97 -18.08 25.63
CA VAL A 8 14.40 -18.34 24.30
C VAL A 8 13.03 -17.67 24.15
N ALA A 9 12.16 -17.78 25.16
CA ALA A 9 10.87 -17.10 25.16
C ALA A 9 11.02 -15.57 25.11
N SER A 10 11.96 -15.01 25.88
CA SER A 10 12.23 -13.56 25.85
C SER A 10 12.75 -13.09 24.49
N ALA A 11 13.64 -13.85 23.85
CA ALA A 11 14.17 -13.52 22.51
C ALA A 11 13.08 -13.63 21.42
N ALA A 12 12.19 -14.61 21.53
CA ALA A 12 11.04 -14.74 20.65
C ALA A 12 10.08 -13.54 20.79
N ASN A 13 9.75 -13.14 22.01
CA ASN A 13 8.91 -11.97 22.27
C ASN A 13 9.53 -10.67 21.72
N GLN A 14 10.84 -10.50 21.88
CA GLN A 14 11.53 -9.34 21.33
C GLN A 14 11.48 -9.32 19.79
N SER A 15 11.71 -10.48 19.16
CA SER A 15 11.61 -10.62 17.70
C SER A 15 10.19 -10.32 17.20
N MET A 16 9.16 -10.77 17.91
CA MET A 16 7.76 -10.45 17.57
C MET A 16 7.46 -8.96 17.74
N GLY A 17 8.04 -8.29 18.74
CA GLY A 17 7.99 -6.84 18.89
C GLY A 17 8.61 -6.09 17.71
N ASP A 18 9.77 -6.56 17.22
CA ASP A 18 10.43 -5.97 16.05
C ASP A 18 9.61 -6.18 14.76
N ILE A 19 9.02 -7.36 14.57
CA ILE A 19 8.14 -7.65 13.42
C ILE A 19 6.89 -6.75 13.48
N ARG A 20 6.31 -6.53 14.67
CA ARG A 20 5.18 -5.62 14.86
C ARG A 20 5.54 -4.19 14.45
N SER A 21 6.67 -3.68 14.93
CA SER A 21 7.16 -2.34 14.58
C SER A 21 7.42 -2.20 13.07
N SER A 22 8.00 -3.22 12.44
CA SER A 22 8.22 -3.25 10.99
C SER A 22 6.89 -3.24 10.22
N SER A 23 5.91 -4.02 10.67
CA SER A 23 4.57 -4.10 10.06
C SER A 23 3.82 -2.77 10.12
N GLU A 24 3.92 -2.04 11.23
CA GLU A 24 3.37 -0.68 11.36
C GLU A 24 4.01 0.30 10.36
N LYS A 25 5.33 0.22 10.16
CA LYS A 25 6.04 1.02 9.14
C LYS A 25 5.57 0.67 7.73
N ILE A 26 5.39 -0.61 7.42
CA ILE A 26 4.86 -1.06 6.12
C ILE A 26 3.44 -0.49 5.92
N SER A 27 2.58 -0.55 6.93
CA SER A 27 1.22 0.01 6.85
C SER A 27 1.24 1.50 6.50
N ASN A 28 2.15 2.29 7.08
CA ASN A 28 2.30 3.71 6.78
C ASN A 28 2.76 3.96 5.34
N ILE A 29 3.71 3.16 4.84
CA ILE A 29 4.18 3.26 3.45
C ILE A 29 3.04 2.92 2.48
N VAL A 30 2.28 1.87 2.77
CA VAL A 30 1.13 1.45 1.94
C VAL A 30 0.06 2.53 1.88
N THR A 31 -0.21 3.23 2.99
CA THR A 31 -1.10 4.41 2.99
C THR A 31 -0.58 5.53 2.08
N SER A 32 0.71 5.85 2.16
CA SER A 32 1.32 6.84 1.26
C SER A 32 1.22 6.44 -0.23
N ILE A 33 1.38 5.15 -0.54
CA ILE A 33 1.20 4.64 -1.92
C ILE A 33 -0.25 4.81 -2.39
N ASP A 34 -1.23 4.53 -1.54
CA ASP A 34 -2.66 4.71 -1.86
C ASP A 34 -3.00 6.19 -2.10
N ASP A 35 -2.42 7.10 -1.31
CA ASP A 35 -2.55 8.55 -1.50
C ASP A 35 -1.93 9.01 -2.83
N ILE A 36 -0.72 8.54 -3.17
CA ILE A 36 -0.06 8.84 -4.46
C ILE A 36 -0.91 8.32 -5.63
N SER A 37 -1.46 7.12 -5.47
CA SER A 37 -2.35 6.52 -6.46
C SER A 37 -3.61 7.36 -6.68
N PHE A 38 -4.24 7.81 -5.60
CA PHE A 38 -5.40 8.69 -5.67
C PHE A 38 -5.08 10.03 -6.37
N GLN A 39 -3.96 10.65 -6.02
CA GLN A 39 -3.50 11.88 -6.68
C GLN A 39 -3.21 11.67 -8.17
N THR A 40 -2.58 10.54 -8.53
CA THR A 40 -2.31 10.16 -9.92
C THR A 40 -3.60 9.97 -10.71
N ASN A 41 -4.62 9.34 -10.10
CA ASN A 41 -5.94 9.17 -10.69
C ASN A 41 -6.62 10.53 -10.95
N LEU A 42 -6.51 11.49 -10.03
CA LEU A 42 -7.03 12.85 -10.22
C LEU A 42 -6.30 13.61 -11.33
N LEU A 43 -4.97 13.50 -11.40
CA LEU A 43 -4.18 14.09 -12.48
C LEU A 43 -4.58 13.51 -13.85
N ALA A 44 -4.77 12.19 -13.92
CA ALA A 44 -5.23 11.51 -15.13
C ALA A 44 -6.64 11.95 -15.54
N LEU A 45 -7.55 12.14 -14.57
CA LEU A 45 -8.88 12.68 -14.84
C LEU A 45 -8.81 14.10 -15.42
N ASN A 46 -7.99 14.98 -14.84
CA ASN A 46 -7.79 16.33 -15.36
C ASN A 46 -7.21 16.33 -16.78
N ALA A 47 -6.24 15.45 -17.04
CA ALA A 47 -5.68 15.27 -18.38
C ALA A 47 -6.72 14.78 -19.39
N ALA A 48 -7.62 13.87 -18.99
CA ALA A 48 -8.71 13.41 -19.83
C ALA A 48 -9.72 14.52 -20.16
N VAL A 49 -10.03 15.39 -19.18
CA VAL A 49 -10.91 16.55 -19.38
C VAL A 49 -10.28 17.55 -20.37
N GLU A 50 -8.99 17.87 -20.21
CA GLU A 50 -8.31 18.80 -21.11
C GLU A 50 -8.15 18.21 -22.52
N ALA A 51 -7.91 16.90 -22.62
CA ALA A 51 -7.88 16.19 -23.90
C ALA A 51 -9.23 16.25 -24.63
N ALA A 52 -10.34 16.08 -23.90
CA ALA A 52 -11.69 16.24 -24.46
C ALA A 52 -11.94 17.69 -24.93
N ARG A 53 -11.45 18.68 -24.17
CA ARG A 53 -11.54 20.10 -24.52
C ARG A 53 -10.75 20.47 -25.78
N ALA A 54 -9.61 19.81 -26.02
CA ALA A 54 -8.78 20.00 -27.20
C ALA A 54 -9.32 19.30 -28.47
N GLY A 55 -10.40 18.54 -28.37
CA GLY A 55 -11.04 17.87 -29.50
C GLY A 55 -10.11 16.91 -30.25
N GLU A 56 -10.02 17.04 -31.58
CA GLU A 56 -9.21 16.15 -32.41
C GLU A 56 -7.71 16.14 -32.06
N MET A 57 -7.18 17.28 -31.59
CA MET A 57 -5.77 17.44 -31.21
C MET A 57 -5.45 16.73 -29.88
N GLY A 58 -6.48 16.48 -29.05
CA GLY A 58 -6.34 15.82 -27.75
C GLY A 58 -6.44 14.30 -27.77
N ARG A 59 -6.74 13.67 -28.92
CA ARG A 59 -7.00 12.22 -28.99
C ARG A 59 -5.86 11.36 -28.45
N GLY A 60 -4.60 11.69 -28.77
CA GLY A 60 -3.45 10.96 -28.23
C GLY A 60 -3.30 11.11 -26.72
N PHE A 61 -3.53 12.32 -26.19
CA PHE A 61 -3.50 12.60 -24.75
C PHE A 61 -4.62 11.89 -23.99
N ALA A 62 -5.80 11.74 -24.59
CA ALA A 62 -6.92 11.02 -23.98
C ALA A 62 -6.58 9.53 -23.74
N VAL A 63 -5.88 8.88 -24.67
CA VAL A 63 -5.45 7.49 -24.52
C VAL A 63 -4.44 7.35 -23.38
N VAL A 64 -3.44 8.23 -23.33
CA VAL A 64 -2.44 8.23 -22.25
C VAL A 64 -3.10 8.49 -20.89
N ALA A 65 -4.01 9.46 -20.81
CA ALA A 65 -4.76 9.75 -19.58
C ALA A 65 -5.57 8.54 -19.10
N SER A 66 -6.20 7.79 -20.01
CA SER A 66 -6.92 6.57 -19.67
C SER A 66 -5.99 5.47 -19.14
N GLU A 67 -4.81 5.29 -19.72
CA GLU A 67 -3.84 4.28 -19.29
C GLU A 67 -3.26 4.61 -17.91
N VAL A 68 -2.89 5.88 -17.68
CA VAL A 68 -2.42 6.35 -16.37
C VAL A 68 -3.51 6.17 -15.31
N ARG A 69 -4.77 6.44 -15.66
CA ARG A 69 -5.91 6.21 -14.77
C ARG A 69 -6.04 4.73 -14.41
N ASN A 70 -5.97 3.84 -15.39
CA ASN A 70 -6.03 2.39 -15.14
C ASN A 70 -4.89 1.93 -14.22
N LEU A 71 -3.66 2.41 -14.47
CA LEU A 71 -2.49 2.09 -13.66
C LEU A 71 -2.64 2.55 -12.21
N SER A 72 -3.15 3.78 -12.00
CA SER A 72 -3.43 4.28 -10.65
C SER A 72 -4.48 3.42 -9.93
N GLN A 73 -5.60 3.10 -10.58
CA GLN A 73 -6.63 2.23 -9.97
C GLN A 73 -6.08 0.85 -9.60
N ARG A 74 -5.22 0.26 -10.45
CA ARG A 74 -4.52 -0.99 -10.12
C ARG A 74 -3.60 -0.82 -8.91
N CYS A 75 -2.82 0.27 -8.85
CA CYS A 75 -1.94 0.56 -7.71
C CYS A 75 -2.73 0.68 -6.40
N ALA A 76 -3.87 1.38 -6.39
CA ALA A 76 -4.75 1.47 -5.22
C ALA A 76 -5.28 0.09 -4.78
N LYS A 77 -5.65 -0.77 -5.73
CA LYS A 77 -6.11 -2.13 -5.43
C LYS A 77 -5.01 -2.96 -4.75
N GLU A 78 -3.81 -2.98 -5.32
CA GLU A 78 -2.68 -3.72 -4.75
C GLU A 78 -2.28 -3.17 -3.37
N ALA A 79 -2.27 -1.84 -3.20
CA ALA A 79 -2.02 -1.21 -1.91
C ALA A 79 -3.02 -1.68 -0.84
N ASN A 80 -4.31 -1.76 -1.19
CA ASN A 80 -5.34 -2.29 -0.29
C ASN A 80 -5.11 -3.77 0.08
N GLN A 81 -4.70 -4.60 -0.86
CA GLN A 81 -4.38 -6.01 -0.59
C GLN A 81 -3.18 -6.15 0.35
N ILE A 82 -2.14 -5.33 0.17
CA ILE A 82 -1.00 -5.31 1.09
C ILE A 82 -1.43 -4.85 2.48
N ARG A 83 -2.28 -3.82 2.58
CA ARG A 83 -2.81 -3.32 3.85
C ARG A 83 -3.55 -4.42 4.61
N GLU A 84 -4.36 -5.22 3.92
CA GLU A 84 -5.07 -6.34 4.52
C GLU A 84 -4.12 -7.44 5.01
N LEU A 85 -3.12 -7.82 4.21
CA LEU A 85 -2.09 -8.79 4.61
C LEU A 85 -1.30 -8.33 5.84
N VAL A 86 -0.94 -7.05 5.90
CA VAL A 86 -0.25 -6.47 7.06
C VAL A 86 -1.15 -6.50 8.29
N ALA A 87 -2.43 -6.15 8.16
CA ALA A 87 -3.39 -6.22 9.27
C ALA A 87 -3.56 -7.66 9.78
N GLN A 88 -3.66 -8.65 8.89
CA GLN A 88 -3.72 -10.07 9.26
C GLN A 88 -2.44 -10.53 9.97
N ASN A 89 -1.26 -10.08 9.51
CA ASN A 89 0.00 -10.40 10.19
C ASN A 89 0.05 -9.80 11.60
N MET A 90 -0.44 -8.58 11.79
CA MET A 90 -0.50 -7.94 13.11
C MET A 90 -1.39 -8.71 14.09
N VAL A 91 -2.52 -9.25 13.63
CA VAL A 91 -3.38 -10.13 14.44
C VAL A 91 -2.62 -11.40 14.84
N LYS A 92 -1.99 -12.08 13.89
CA LYS A 92 -1.20 -13.30 14.17
C LYS A 92 -0.06 -13.08 15.14
N ILE A 93 0.62 -11.93 15.05
CA ILE A 93 1.69 -11.57 15.99
C ILE A 93 1.10 -11.34 17.38
N SER A 94 -0.07 -10.70 17.49
CA SER A 94 -0.75 -10.52 18.77
C SER A 94 -1.26 -11.81 19.40
N GLU A 95 -1.54 -12.85 18.61
CA GLU A 95 -1.93 -14.18 19.09
C GLU A 95 -0.72 -15.03 19.51
N GLY A 96 0.46 -14.76 18.93
CA GLY A 96 1.71 -15.49 19.20
C GLY A 96 2.58 -14.91 20.31
N VAL A 97 2.20 -13.78 20.89
CA VAL A 97 2.87 -13.08 22.02
C VAL A 97 2.07 -13.27 23.31
#